data_AF-U2C2H5-F1
#
_entry.id   AF-U2C2H5-F1
#
_cell.length_a   1.000
_cell.length_b   1.000
_cell.length_c   1.000
_cell.angle_alpha   90.00
_cell.angle_beta   90.00
_cell.angle_gamma   90.00
#
_symmetry.space_group_name_H-M   'P 1'
#
loop_
_entity.id
_entity.type
_entity.pdbx_description
1 polymer ?
#
loop_
_entity_poly.entity_id
_entity_poly.type
_entity_poly.pdbx_seq_one_letter_code
_entity_poly.pdbx_strand_id
1 'polypeptide(L)'
;MKMKKIRSARSKEKTEKRVSVNFTPTEYAHFLTMKEENGVRSLSLFIKARVFNETFRVIKVDRSLFDYYQKLTTLYGQFRSVGVNYN
;
A
#
# COMPACT_ATOMS: atom_id res chain seq x y z
N MET A 1 11.46 9.11 -13.57
CA MET A 1 11.10 9.32 -12.15
C MET A 1 11.16 7.97 -11.43
N LYS A 2 12.22 7.69 -10.65
CA LYS A 2 12.39 6.38 -10.00
C LYS A 2 11.49 6.32 -8.77
N MET A 3 10.47 5.45 -8.80
CA MET A 3 9.68 5.16 -7.61
C MET A 3 10.62 4.50 -6.58
N LYS A 4 10.90 5.22 -5.49
CA LYS A 4 11.61 4.67 -4.33
C LYS A 4 10.77 3.53 -3.77
N LYS A 5 11.14 2.30 -4.11
CA LYS A 5 10.57 1.08 -3.52
C LYS A 5 10.93 1.12 -2.04
N ILE A 6 9.97 1.53 -1.19
CA ILE A 6 10.09 1.47 0.27
C ILE A 6 10.18 -0.02 0.60
N ARG A 7 11.39 -0.57 0.60
CA ARG A 7 11.64 -1.91 1.12
C ARG A 7 11.49 -1.76 2.63
N SER A 8 10.36 -2.21 3.17
CA SER A 8 10.22 -2.43 4.61
C SER A 8 11.42 -3.25 5.06
N ALA A 9 12.25 -2.67 5.93
CA ALA A 9 13.38 -3.36 6.52
C ALA A 9 12.81 -4.52 7.33
N ARG A 10 13.01 -5.75 6.84
CA ARG A 10 12.61 -6.96 7.54
C ARG A 10 13.46 -7.01 8.82
N SER A 11 12.84 -6.80 9.98
CA SER A 11 13.55 -6.92 11.26
C SER A 11 14.15 -8.32 11.35
N LYS A 12 15.44 -8.39 11.71
CA LYS A 12 16.24 -9.63 11.70
C LYS A 12 15.97 -10.52 12.92
N GLU A 13 15.15 -10.03 13.86
CA GLU A 13 14.81 -10.72 15.10
C GLU A 13 13.76 -11.81 14.86
N LYS A 14 14.03 -12.99 15.43
CA LYS A 14 13.17 -14.17 15.32
C LYS A 14 11.92 -13.96 16.17
N THR A 15 10.76 -14.36 15.64
CA THR A 15 9.51 -14.34 16.39
C THR A 15 9.43 -15.60 17.27
N GLU A 16 9.51 -15.44 18.59
CA GLU A 16 9.62 -16.57 19.53
C GLU A 16 8.37 -16.74 20.42
N LYS A 17 7.64 -15.65 20.69
CA LYS A 17 6.49 -15.64 21.60
C LYS A 17 5.18 -15.65 20.80
N ARG A 18 4.29 -16.58 21.13
CA ARG A 18 2.93 -16.67 20.55
C ARG A 18 1.91 -16.16 21.56
N VAL A 19 0.99 -15.32 21.08
CA VAL A 19 -0.23 -14.91 21.79
C VAL A 19 -1.43 -15.35 20.96
N SER A 20 -2.42 -15.97 21.60
CA SER A 20 -3.68 -16.38 20.97
C SER A 20 -4.82 -15.55 21.56
N VAL A 21 -5.72 -15.05 20.71
CA VAL A 21 -6.91 -14.28 21.09
C VAL A 21 -8.12 -14.93 20.41
N ASN A 22 -9.19 -15.16 21.18
CA ASN A 22 -10.44 -15.67 20.66
C ASN A 22 -11.38 -14.49 20.36
N PHE A 23 -11.98 -14.50 19.17
CA PHE A 23 -12.97 -13.51 18.76
C PHE A 23 -14.37 -14.08 18.84
N THR A 24 -15.34 -13.23 19.16
CA THR A 24 -16.75 -13.54 18.92
C THR A 24 -17.05 -13.51 17.42
N PRO A 25 -18.15 -14.14 16.95
CA PRO A 25 -18.48 -14.18 15.52
C PRO A 25 -18.65 -12.78 14.89
N THR A 26 -19.19 -11.82 15.65
CA THR A 26 -19.39 -10.43 15.20
C THR A 26 -18.05 -9.70 15.05
N GLU A 27 -17.16 -9.80 16.04
CA GLU A 27 -15.81 -9.23 15.99
C GLU A 27 -14.99 -9.82 14.85
N TYR A 28 -15.14 -11.13 14.59
CA TYR A 28 -14.46 -11.79 13.48
C TYR A 28 -14.93 -11.28 12.11
N ALA A 29 -16.23 -11.03 11.94
CA ALA A 29 -16.77 -10.42 10.72
C ALA A 29 -16.20 -9.00 10.50
N HIS A 30 -16.16 -8.17 11.55
CA HIS A 30 -15.53 -6.85 11.48
C HIS A 30 -14.03 -6.93 11.18
N PHE A 31 -13.33 -7.92 11.72
CA PHE A 31 -11.92 -8.12 11.45
C PHE A 31 -11.65 -8.48 9.98
N LEU A 32 -12.51 -9.29 9.36
CA LEU A 32 -12.41 -9.65 7.94
C LEU A 32 -12.58 -8.43 7.03
N THR A 33 -13.58 -7.58 7.28
CA THR A 33 -13.78 -6.37 6.47
C THR A 33 -12.58 -5.43 6.56
N MET A 34 -12.03 -5.22 7.76
CA MET A 34 -10.84 -4.39 7.93
C MET A 34 -9.60 -4.97 7.23
N LYS A 35 -9.46 -6.29 7.18
CA LYS A 35 -8.35 -6.94 6.47
C LYS A 35 -8.44 -6.70 4.97
N GLU A 36 -9.64 -6.79 4.39
CA GLU A 36 -9.89 -6.54 2.97
C GLU A 36 -9.54 -5.11 2.58
N GLU A 37 -9.94 -4.13 3.38
CA GLU A 37 -9.63 -2.72 3.14
C GLU A 37 -8.12 -2.42 3.16
N ASN A 38 -7.36 -3.10 4.02
CA ASN A 38 -5.92 -2.88 4.16
C ASN A 38 -5.06 -3.68 3.17
N GLY A 39 -5.63 -4.64 2.43
CA GLY A 39 -4.92 -5.42 1.41
C GLY A 39 -3.75 -6.28 1.93
N VAL A 40 -3.69 -6.54 3.23
CA VAL A 40 -2.61 -7.32 3.87
C VAL A 40 -2.82 -8.80 3.61
N ARG A 41 -1.84 -9.46 2.98
CA ARG A 41 -1.92 -10.89 2.62
C ARG A 41 -1.92 -11.83 3.83
N SER A 42 -1.26 -11.44 4.92
CA SER A 42 -1.05 -12.25 6.12
C SER A 42 -1.96 -11.82 7.27
N LEU A 43 -2.73 -12.77 7.81
CA LEU A 43 -3.59 -12.55 8.98
C LEU A 43 -2.78 -12.15 10.23
N SER A 44 -1.71 -12.89 10.52
CA SER A 44 -0.88 -12.64 11.71
C SER A 44 -0.18 -11.27 11.65
N LEU A 45 0.22 -10.84 10.46
CA LEU A 45 0.87 -9.55 10.26
C LEU A 45 -0.13 -8.40 10.44
N PHE A 46 -1.38 -8.60 9.97
CA PHE A 46 -2.47 -7.65 10.18
C PHE A 46 -2.82 -7.50 11.68
N ILE A 47 -2.93 -8.61 12.41
CA ILE A 47 -3.17 -8.59 13.87
C ILE A 47 -2.04 -7.86 14.59
N LYS A 48 -0.78 -8.20 14.29
CA LYS A 48 0.38 -7.57 14.93
C LYS A 48 0.38 -6.06 14.73
N ALA A 49 0.20 -5.60 13.49
CA ALA A 49 0.19 -4.18 13.18
C ALA A 49 -0.97 -3.44 13.87
N ARG A 50 -2.15 -4.07 13.98
CA ARG A 50 -3.30 -3.48 14.68
C ARG A 50 -3.11 -3.39 16.19
N VAL A 51 -2.53 -4.42 16.82
CA VAL A 51 -2.21 -4.42 18.27
C VAL A 51 -1.24 -3.29 18.62
N PHE A 52 -0.27 -3.00 17.75
CA PHE A 52 0.71 -1.94 17.96
C PHE A 52 0.29 -0.57 17.39
N ASN A 53 -0.98 -0.41 16.98
CA ASN A 53 -1.52 0.83 16.40
C ASN A 53 -0.65 1.39 15.25
N GLU A 54 0.00 0.53 14.46
CA GLU A 54 0.72 0.98 13.27
C GLU A 54 -0.31 1.51 12.27
N THR A 55 -0.20 2.79 11.90
CA THR A 55 -1.13 3.44 10.96
C THR A 55 -0.92 2.86 9.57
N PHE A 56 -1.85 2.05 9.08
CA PHE A 56 -1.89 1.68 7.68
C PHE A 56 -2.37 2.88 6.85
N ARG A 57 -1.49 3.38 5.98
CA ARG A 57 -1.87 4.37 4.97
C ARG A 57 -2.49 3.62 3.79
N VAL A 58 -3.80 3.40 3.83
CA VAL A 58 -4.54 2.85 2.68
C VAL A 58 -4.67 3.94 1.64
N ILE A 59 -3.74 3.98 0.69
CA ILE A 59 -3.85 4.86 -0.48
C ILE A 59 -4.74 4.15 -1.49
N LYS A 60 -6.03 4.47 -1.48
CA LYS A 60 -6.96 4.08 -2.55
C LYS A 60 -6.61 4.90 -3.79
N VAL A 61 -5.68 4.41 -4.61
CA VAL A 61 -5.36 5.04 -5.88
C VAL A 61 -6.36 4.53 -6.91
N ASP A 62 -7.25 5.42 -7.38
CA ASP A 62 -8.05 5.15 -8.55
C ASP A 62 -7.12 5.04 -9.77
N ARG A 63 -7.09 3.85 -10.37
CA ARG A 63 -6.18 3.52 -11.47
C ARG A 63 -6.50 4.34 -12.73
N SER A 64 -7.77 4.67 -12.95
CA SER A 64 -8.23 5.44 -14.11
C SER A 64 -7.65 6.85 -14.08
N LEU A 65 -7.70 7.49 -12.91
CA LEU A 65 -7.20 8.84 -12.72
C LEU A 65 -5.67 8.91 -12.84
N PHE A 66 -4.96 7.91 -12.31
CA PHE A 66 -3.50 7.83 -12.44
C PHE A 66 -3.06 7.67 -13.91
N ASP A 67 -3.71 6.77 -14.65
CA ASP A 67 -3.42 6.56 -16.06
C ASP A 67 -3.70 7.81 -16.91
N TYR A 68 -4.73 8.58 -16.55
CA TYR A 68 -5.04 9.86 -17.19
C TYR A 68 -3.92 10.90 -16.99
N TYR A 69 -3.46 11.12 -15.75
CA TYR A 69 -2.35 12.03 -15.47
C TYR A 69 -1.05 11.61 -16.15
N GLN A 70 -0.79 10.31 -16.25
CA GLN A 70 0.38 9.77 -16.94
C GLN A 70 0.34 10.07 -18.44
N LYS A 71 -0.83 9.96 -19.08
CA LYS A 71 -1.02 10.32 -20.50
C LYS A 71 -0.78 11.82 -20.75
N LEU A 72 -1.37 12.69 -19.92
CA LEU A 72 -1.17 14.14 -20.04
C LEU A 72 0.30 14.55 -19.86
N THR A 73 0.99 13.94 -18.88
CA THR A 73 2.42 14.20 -18.65
C THR A 73 3.27 13.77 -19.85
N THR A 74 2.93 12.62 -20.45
CA THR A 74 3.64 12.10 -21.63
C THR A 74 3.44 13.02 -22.84
N LEU A 75 2.22 13.50 -23.07
CA LEU A 75 1.90 14.43 -24.15
C LEU A 75 2.69 15.74 -24.00
N TYR A 76 2.73 16.32 -22.80
CA TYR A 76 3.52 17.52 -22.53
C TYR A 76 5.02 17.30 -22.76
N GLY A 77 5.54 16.11 -22.40
CA GLY A 77 6.92 15.72 -22.70
C GLY A 77 7.23 15.69 -24.19
N GLN A 78 6.30 15.19 -25.01
CA GLN A 78 6.44 15.17 -26.47
C GLN A 78 6.51 16.60 -27.03
N PHE A 79 5.59 17.49 -26.65
CA PHE A 79 5.61 18.89 -27.08
C PHE A 79 6.93 19.60 -26.74
N ARG A 80 7.45 19.37 -25.52
CA ARG A 80 8.74 19.95 -25.11
C ARG A 80 9.92 19.38 -25.92
N SER A 81 9.93 18.08 -26.20
CA SER A 81 11.01 17.45 -26.98
C SER A 81 11.09 17.98 -28.41
N VAL A 82 9.94 18.28 -29.02
CA VAL A 82 9.88 18.93 -30.33
C VAL A 82 10.50 20.33 -30.23
N GLY A 83 10.07 21.14 -29.26
CA GLY A 83 10.60 22.50 -29.09
C GLY A 83 12.11 22.61 -28.81
N VAL A 84 12.73 21.58 -28.21
CA VAL A 84 14.20 21.54 -28.00
C VAL A 84 14.97 21.10 -29.25
N ASN A 85 14.33 20.40 -30.19
CA ASN A 85 14.99 19.91 -31.41
C ASN A 85 15.05 20.99 -32.52
N TYR A 86 14.27 22.07 -32.38
CA TYR A 86 14.23 23.18 -33.32
C TYR A 86 14.94 24.44 -32.82
N ASN A 87 15.76 24.33 -31.76
CA ASN A 87 16.61 25.39 -31.19
C ASN A 87 18.05 24.87 -31.11
#